data_AF-A0A2N7RZ48-F1
#
_entry.id   AF-A0A2N7RZ48-F1
#
_cell.length_a   1.000
_cell.length_b   1.000
_cell.length_c   1.000
_cell.angle_alpha   90.00
_cell.angle_beta   90.00
_cell.angle_gamma   90.00
#
_symmetry.space_group_name_H-M   'P 1'
#
loop_
_entity.id
_entity.type
_entity.pdbx_description
1 polymer ?
#
loop_
_entity_poly.entity_id
_entity_poly.type
_entity_poly.pdbx_seq_one_letter_code
_entity_poly.pdbx_strand_id
1 'polypeptide(L)'
;MFIPALWLGLIIGISFIEAPLKFTAPGITIPLGLGIGRRVFFAMNMVEVLFFIALLAGSIKRGVDKMWGWGVGAVGLLLLIKTVAIRPGLSARTDAVLAGSSESGSLWHYAYIGVEFFLFIALAALLVMATKRWVRITSR
;
A
#
# COMPACT_ATOMS: atom_id res chain seq x y z
N MET A 1 4.55 -4.05 16.78
CA MET A 1 5.90 -4.26 16.23
C MET A 1 5.81 -4.88 14.84
N PHE A 2 5.07 -5.97 14.68
CA PHE A 2 5.01 -6.70 13.40
C PHE A 2 4.13 -6.06 12.32
N ILE A 3 3.21 -5.15 12.66
CA ILE A 3 2.28 -4.55 11.67
C ILE A 3 3.01 -3.87 10.50
N PRO A 4 4.00 -2.98 10.70
CA PRO A 4 4.75 -2.41 9.57
C PRO A 4 5.46 -3.48 8.72
N ALA A 5 5.99 -4.55 9.33
CA ALA A 5 6.64 -5.63 8.59
C ALA A 5 5.65 -6.45 7.74
N LEU A 6 4.48 -6.80 8.29
CA LEU A 6 3.43 -7.51 7.57
C LEU A 6 2.88 -6.66 6.42
N TRP A 7 2.71 -5.36 6.64
CA TRP A 7 2.26 -4.42 5.62
C TRP A 7 3.30 -4.25 4.50
N LEU A 8 4.59 -4.14 4.83
CA LEU A 8 5.65 -4.16 3.83
C LEU A 8 5.63 -5.47 3.01
N GLY A 9 5.45 -6.61 3.67
CA GLY A 9 5.31 -7.90 2.99
C GLY A 9 4.14 -7.93 2.01
N LEU A 10 3.00 -7.36 2.39
CA LEU A 10 1.83 -7.20 1.51
C LEU A 10 2.15 -6.34 0.28
N ILE A 11 2.79 -5.18 0.48
CA ILE A 11 3.16 -4.27 -0.64
C ILE A 11 4.15 -4.97 -1.58
N ILE A 12 5.18 -5.62 -1.05
CA ILE A 12 6.17 -6.34 -1.87
C ILE A 12 5.49 -7.46 -2.66
N GLY A 13 4.72 -8.31 -1.97
CA GLY A 13 4.08 -9.47 -2.59
C GLY A 13 3.07 -9.10 -3.67
N ILE A 14 2.25 -8.08 -3.42
CA ILE A 14 1.17 -7.70 -4.34
C ILE A 14 1.65 -6.65 -5.36
N SER A 15 2.12 -5.49 -4.90
CA SER A 15 2.41 -4.37 -5.80
C SER A 15 3.67 -4.57 -6.64
N PHE A 16 4.71 -5.22 -6.10
CA PHE A 16 5.98 -5.41 -6.82
C PHE A 16 6.10 -6.76 -7.51
N ILE A 17 5.54 -7.82 -6.95
CA ILE A 17 5.67 -9.18 -7.50
C ILE A 17 4.43 -9.59 -8.30
N GLU A 18 3.24 -9.63 -7.70
CA GLU A 18 2.02 -10.08 -8.39
C GLU A 18 1.64 -9.20 -9.58
N ALA A 19 1.68 -7.88 -9.39
CA ALA A 19 1.14 -6.95 -10.39
C ALA A 19 1.89 -6.99 -11.73
N PRO A 20 3.23 -7.07 -11.79
CA PRO A 20 3.95 -7.29 -13.04
C PRO A 20 3.83 -8.74 -13.54
N LEU A 21 3.96 -9.73 -12.64
CA LEU A 21 4.09 -11.13 -13.03
C LEU A 21 2.81 -11.68 -13.69
N LYS A 22 1.62 -11.24 -13.27
CA LYS A 22 0.36 -11.72 -13.85
C LYS A 22 0.22 -11.47 -15.36
N PHE A 23 0.89 -10.46 -15.90
CA PHE A 23 0.88 -10.16 -17.34
C PHE A 23 1.89 -10.99 -18.14
N THR A 24 2.74 -11.77 -17.48
CA THR A 24 3.70 -12.67 -18.13
C THR A 24 3.17 -14.10 -18.31
N ALA A 25 2.02 -14.41 -17.70
CA ALA A 25 1.45 -15.75 -17.75
C ALA A 25 0.95 -16.11 -19.16
N PRO A 26 1.20 -17.34 -19.65
CA PRO A 26 0.72 -17.77 -20.96
C PRO A 26 -0.82 -17.74 -21.02
N GLY A 27 -1.37 -17.18 -22.09
CA GLY A 27 -2.81 -17.05 -22.29
C GLY A 27 -3.48 -15.87 -21.55
N ILE A 28 -2.71 -15.01 -20.87
CA ILE A 28 -3.27 -13.80 -20.26
C ILE A 28 -3.61 -12.75 -21.34
N THR A 29 -4.76 -12.12 -21.20
CA THR A 29 -5.15 -10.94 -22.00
C THR A 29 -5.15 -9.69 -21.14
N ILE A 30 -4.96 -8.51 -21.74
CA ILE A 30 -4.98 -7.24 -21.00
C ILE A 30 -6.29 -7.03 -20.23
N PRO A 31 -7.48 -7.23 -20.82
CA PRO A 31 -8.74 -7.10 -20.08
C PRO A 31 -8.83 -8.03 -18.86
N LEU A 32 -8.36 -9.27 -19.01
CA LEU A 32 -8.37 -10.25 -17.93
C LEU A 32 -7.39 -9.85 -16.80
N GLY A 33 -6.17 -9.45 -17.15
CA GLY A 33 -5.18 -8.98 -16.17
C GLY A 33 -5.61 -7.72 -15.43
N LEU A 34 -6.29 -6.78 -16.12
CA LEU A 34 -6.89 -5.60 -15.50
C LEU A 34 -8.04 -5.96 -14.55
N GLY A 35 -8.91 -6.88 -14.95
CA GLY A 35 -10.00 -7.39 -14.12
C GLY A 35 -9.52 -8.04 -12.82
N ILE A 36 -8.48 -8.89 -12.91
CA ILE A 36 -7.82 -9.49 -11.74
C ILE A 36 -7.21 -8.39 -10.86
N GLY A 37 -6.46 -7.46 -11.47
CA GLY A 37 -5.86 -6.34 -10.76
C GLY A 37 -6.86 -5.55 -9.93
N ARG A 38 -8.03 -5.21 -10.48
CA ARG A 38 -9.07 -4.46 -9.75
C ARG A 38 -9.51 -5.15 -8.46
N ARG A 39 -9.67 -6.48 -8.49
CA ARG A 39 -10.09 -7.28 -7.33
C ARG A 39 -8.97 -7.40 -6.30
N VAL A 40 -7.76 -7.71 -6.75
CA VAL A 40 -6.58 -7.87 -5.88
C VAL A 40 -6.26 -6.55 -5.17
N PHE A 41 -6.19 -5.43 -5.88
CA PHE A 41 -5.96 -4.12 -5.27
C PHE A 41 -7.11 -3.67 -4.36
N PHE A 42 -8.34 -4.13 -4.59
CA PHE A 42 -9.45 -3.91 -3.66
C PHE A 42 -9.27 -4.64 -2.34
N ALA A 43 -8.97 -5.93 -2.40
CA ALA A 43 -8.70 -6.71 -1.21
C ALA A 43 -7.47 -6.16 -0.46
N MET A 44 -6.39 -5.83 -1.18
CA MET A 44 -5.20 -5.21 -0.62
C MET A 44 -5.56 -3.93 0.16
N ASN A 45 -6.28 -2.99 -0.45
CA ASN A 45 -6.67 -1.74 0.21
C ASN A 45 -7.47 -1.97 1.51
N MET A 46 -8.35 -2.98 1.56
CA MET A 46 -9.06 -3.32 2.81
C MET A 46 -8.09 -3.79 3.89
N VAL A 47 -7.13 -4.65 3.53
CA VAL A 47 -6.10 -5.13 4.46
C VAL A 47 -5.20 -3.99 4.92
N GLU A 48 -4.84 -3.05 4.05
CA GLU A 48 -4.06 -1.86 4.42
C GLU A 48 -4.78 -1.00 5.46
N VAL A 49 -6.09 -0.79 5.30
CA VAL A 49 -6.92 -0.08 6.28
C VAL A 49 -6.96 -0.83 7.62
N LEU A 50 -7.12 -2.16 7.61
CA LEU A 50 -7.09 -2.97 8.83
C LEU A 50 -5.73 -2.88 9.53
N PHE A 51 -4.62 -2.95 8.78
CA PHE A 51 -3.28 -2.75 9.32
C PHE A 51 -3.09 -1.36 9.90
N PHE A 52 -3.62 -0.32 9.25
CA PHE A 52 -3.57 1.04 9.78
C PHE A 52 -4.33 1.17 11.10
N ILE A 53 -5.54 0.62 11.20
CA ILE A 53 -6.32 0.60 12.44
C ILE A 53 -5.57 -0.16 13.54
N ALA A 54 -5.00 -1.32 13.23
CA ALA A 54 -4.20 -2.10 14.18
C ALA A 54 -2.94 -1.34 14.66
N LEU A 55 -2.30 -0.59 13.75
CA LEU A 55 -1.15 0.26 14.06
C LEU A 55 -1.54 1.40 15.02
N LEU A 56 -2.68 2.06 14.79
CA LEU A 56 -3.23 3.09 15.67
C LEU A 56 -3.56 2.52 17.06
N ALA A 57 -4.30 1.42 17.12
CA ALA A 57 -4.67 0.76 18.37
C ALA A 57 -3.43 0.35 19.20
N GLY A 58 -2.40 -0.18 18.54
CA GLY A 58 -1.13 -0.52 19.17
C GLY A 58 -0.30 0.68 19.64
N SER A 59 -0.54 1.86 19.07
CA SER A 59 0.18 3.10 19.40
C SER A 59 -0.39 3.78 20.65
N ILE A 60 -1.70 3.70 20.89
CA ILE A 60 -2.38 4.36 22.03
C ILE A 60 -1.84 3.87 23.38
N LYS A 61 -1.60 2.57 23.53
CA LYS A 61 -1.24 1.96 24.83
C LYS A 61 0.18 2.24 25.32
N ARG A 62 1.06 2.83 24.48
CA ARG A 62 2.50 2.80 24.72
C ARG A 62 3.14 4.13 25.09
N GLY A 63 2.41 5.24 25.12
CA GLY A 63 3.04 6.55 25.22
C GLY A 63 3.96 6.75 24.01
N VAL A 64 3.39 7.20 22.90
CA VAL A 64 4.12 7.36 21.65
C VAL A 64 4.86 8.69 21.65
N ASP A 65 6.15 8.63 21.30
CA ASP A 65 6.94 9.82 21.10
C ASP A 65 6.43 10.59 19.86
N LYS A 66 6.73 11.89 19.81
CA LYS A 66 6.23 12.78 18.76
C LYS A 66 6.66 12.30 17.37
N MET A 67 7.87 11.73 17.23
CA MET A 67 8.38 11.24 15.95
C MET A 67 7.60 10.03 15.44
N TRP A 68 7.27 9.08 16.32
CA TRP A 68 6.38 7.96 15.97
C TRP A 68 5.00 8.46 15.53
N GLY A 69 4.43 9.43 16.23
CA GLY A 69 3.15 10.06 15.88
C GLY A 69 3.16 10.65 14.47
N TRP A 70 4.21 11.42 14.11
CA TRP A 70 4.39 11.93 12.76
C TRP A 70 4.49 10.83 11.70
N GLY A 71 5.24 9.75 12.00
CA GLY A 71 5.38 8.62 11.09
C GLY A 71 4.05 7.91 10.81
N VAL A 72 3.25 7.64 11.86
CA VAL A 72 1.91 7.05 11.71
C VAL A 72 0.97 8.00 10.96
N GLY A 73 1.03 9.30 11.26
CA GLY A 73 0.25 10.33 10.56
C GLY A 73 0.58 10.38 9.06
N ALA A 74 1.86 10.32 8.70
CA ALA A 74 2.31 10.29 7.31
C ALA A 74 1.79 9.04 6.56
N VAL A 75 1.88 7.86 7.17
CA VAL A 75 1.30 6.62 6.61
C VAL A 75 -0.21 6.76 6.41
N GLY A 76 -0.92 7.31 7.39
CA GLY A 76 -2.37 7.53 7.29
C GLY A 76 -2.74 8.49 6.16
N LEU A 77 -1.99 9.59 6.00
CA LEU A 77 -2.20 10.55 4.92
C LEU A 77 -1.96 9.92 3.55
N LEU A 78 -0.86 9.18 3.39
CA LEU A 78 -0.55 8.47 2.14
C LEU A 78 -1.63 7.44 1.80
N LEU A 79 -2.10 6.67 2.79
CA LEU A 79 -3.18 5.70 2.58
C LEU A 79 -4.48 6.40 2.18
N LEU A 80 -4.80 7.55 2.77
CA LEU A 80 -5.98 8.34 2.43
C LEU A 80 -5.90 8.89 0.99
N ILE A 81 -4.76 9.46 0.60
CA ILE A 81 -4.52 9.93 -0.77
C ILE A 81 -4.65 8.77 -1.76
N LYS A 82 -4.01 7.63 -1.47
CA LYS A 82 -4.07 6.42 -2.29
C LYS A 82 -5.51 5.94 -2.48
N THR A 83 -6.28 5.84 -1.39
CA THR A 83 -7.63 5.28 -1.39
C THR A 83 -8.66 6.23 -2.02
N VAL A 84 -8.61 7.52 -1.68
CA VAL A 84 -9.66 8.48 -2.02
C VAL A 84 -9.37 9.23 -3.31
N ALA A 85 -8.12 9.59 -3.59
CA ALA A 85 -7.78 10.41 -4.76
C ALA A 85 -7.33 9.56 -5.96
N ILE A 86 -6.45 8.60 -5.74
CA ILE A 86 -5.78 7.90 -6.85
C ILE A 86 -6.62 6.74 -7.38
N ARG A 87 -7.20 5.95 -6.48
CA ARG A 87 -7.95 4.74 -6.80
C ARG A 87 -9.20 4.94 -7.70
N PRO A 88 -10.06 5.96 -7.49
CA PRO A 88 -11.18 6.19 -8.39
C PRO A 88 -10.71 6.57 -9.80
N GLY A 89 -9.63 7.35 -9.92
CA GLY A 89 -9.02 7.72 -11.20
C GLY A 89 -8.51 6.50 -11.99
N LEU A 90 -7.82 5.56 -11.31
CA LEU A 90 -7.41 4.29 -11.93
C LEU A 90 -8.61 3.43 -12.34
N SER A 91 -9.67 3.38 -11.52
CA SER A 91 -10.84 2.56 -11.80
C SER A 91 -11.58 3.05 -13.04
N ALA A 92 -11.85 4.36 -13.14
CA ALA A 92 -12.51 4.97 -14.30
C ALA A 92 -11.72 4.75 -15.61
N ARG A 93 -10.38 4.79 -15.54
CA ARG A 93 -9.52 4.52 -16.70
C ARG A 93 -9.48 3.04 -17.06
N THR A 94 -9.45 2.16 -16.06
CA THR A 94 -9.54 0.71 -16.30
C THR A 94 -10.85 0.38 -17.02
N ASP A 95 -11.96 1.01 -16.61
CA ASP A 95 -13.26 0.87 -17.27
C ASP A 95 -13.22 1.39 -18.73
N ALA A 96 -12.52 2.50 -19.00
CA ALA A 96 -12.34 3.02 -20.35
C ALA A 96 -11.49 2.11 -21.27
N VAL A 97 -10.43 1.50 -20.73
CA VAL A 97 -9.60 0.51 -21.45
C VAL A 97 -10.40 -0.76 -21.75
N LEU A 98 -11.20 -1.23 -20.77
CA LEU A 98 -12.09 -2.39 -20.96
C LEU A 98 -13.20 -2.12 -21.98
N ALA A 99 -13.66 -0.86 -22.11
CA ALA A 99 -14.61 -0.43 -23.13
C ALA A 99 -13.96 -0.23 -24.53
N GLY A 100 -12.64 -0.44 -24.68
CA GLY A 100 -11.92 -0.28 -25.95
C GLY A 100 -11.64 1.17 -26.35
N SER A 101 -11.82 2.13 -25.43
CA SER A 101 -11.78 3.57 -25.71
C SER A 101 -10.45 4.28 -25.44
N SER A 102 -9.43 3.57 -24.92
CA SER A 102 -8.12 4.19 -24.62
C SER A 102 -6.96 3.19 -24.53
N GLU A 103 -5.75 3.65 -24.84
CA GLU A 103 -4.50 2.90 -24.63
C GLU A 103 -4.09 2.85 -23.14
N SER A 104 -3.32 1.81 -22.76
CA SER A 104 -2.86 1.59 -21.40
C SER A 104 -1.67 2.49 -21.04
N GLY A 105 -1.84 3.38 -20.05
CA GLY A 105 -0.75 4.21 -19.50
C GLY A 105 -1.24 5.62 -19.17
N SER A 106 -1.14 6.04 -17.91
CA SER A 106 -1.66 7.34 -17.47
C SER A 106 -0.86 7.92 -16.31
N LEU A 107 -0.87 9.25 -16.17
CA LEU A 107 -0.41 9.99 -14.99
C LEU A 107 -0.90 9.38 -13.68
N TRP A 108 -2.12 8.82 -13.66
CA TRP A 108 -2.69 8.12 -12.51
C TRP A 108 -1.89 6.89 -12.09
N HIS A 109 -1.34 6.15 -13.06
CA HIS A 109 -0.53 4.97 -12.79
C HIS A 109 0.81 5.36 -12.15
N TYR A 110 1.46 6.40 -12.67
CA TYR A 110 2.70 6.94 -12.07
C TYR A 110 2.45 7.56 -10.70
N ALA A 111 1.33 8.26 -10.49
CA ALA A 111 0.94 8.78 -9.19
C ALA A 111 0.73 7.66 -8.16
N TYR A 112 0.10 6.56 -8.56
CA TYR A 112 -0.05 5.37 -7.72
C TYR A 112 1.30 4.79 -7.31
N ILE A 113 2.20 4.57 -8.27
CA ILE A 113 3.56 4.07 -8.01
C ILE A 113 4.30 4.98 -7.03
N GLY A 114 4.23 6.30 -7.24
CA GLY A 114 4.86 7.28 -6.35
C GLY A 114 4.35 7.19 -4.92
N VAL A 115 3.03 7.20 -4.72
CA VAL A 115 2.44 7.11 -3.38
C VAL A 115 2.73 5.77 -2.71
N GLU A 116 2.67 4.66 -3.44
CA GLU A 116 3.04 3.33 -2.94
C GLU A 116 4.51 3.30 -2.50
N PHE A 117 5.41 3.91 -3.27
CA PHE A 117 6.83 3.99 -2.93
C PHE A 117 7.08 4.81 -1.66
N PHE A 118 6.43 5.97 -1.50
CA PHE A 118 6.52 6.75 -0.27
C PHE A 118 5.92 6.02 0.93
N LEU A 119 4.82 5.29 0.73
CA LEU A 119 4.21 4.46 1.77
C LEU A 119 5.16 3.35 2.21
N PHE A 120 5.82 2.69 1.26
CA PHE A 120 6.85 1.70 1.52
C PHE A 120 8.00 2.27 2.37
N ILE A 121 8.55 3.43 2.01
CA ILE A 121 9.63 4.09 2.78
C ILE A 121 9.15 4.44 4.19
N ALA A 122 7.95 5.01 4.32
CA ALA A 122 7.40 5.40 5.62
C ALA A 122 7.20 4.18 6.54
N LEU A 123 6.69 3.07 6.01
CA LEU A 123 6.54 1.81 6.75
C LEU A 123 7.90 1.20 7.13
N ALA A 124 8.90 1.26 6.25
CA ALA A 124 10.26 0.81 6.57
C ALA A 124 10.87 1.63 7.72
N ALA A 125 10.70 2.95 7.70
CA ALA A 125 11.14 3.83 8.79
C ALA A 125 10.43 3.49 10.11
N LEU A 126 9.11 3.28 10.09
CA LEU A 126 8.33 2.83 11.26
C LEU A 126 8.80 1.47 11.78
N LEU A 127 9.14 0.52 10.90
CA LEU A 127 9.68 -0.77 11.31
C LEU A 127 11.02 -0.59 12.04
N VAL A 128 11.94 0.19 11.49
CA VAL A 128 13.25 0.46 12.12
C VAL A 128 13.07 1.12 13.49
N MET A 129 12.19 2.11 13.60
CA MET A 129 11.88 2.76 14.88
C MET A 129 11.28 1.77 15.90
N ALA A 130 10.36 0.91 15.46
CA ALA A 130 9.75 -0.11 16.32
C ALA A 130 10.79 -1.11 16.86
N THR A 131 11.71 -1.57 16.01
CA THR A 131 12.78 -2.49 16.38
C THR A 131 13.75 -1.84 17.37
N LYS A 132 14.21 -0.62 17.10
CA LYS A 132 15.09 0.13 18.01
C LYS A 132 14.46 0.31 19.40
N ARG A 133 13.16 0.60 19.45
CA ARG A 133 12.41 0.75 20.70
C ARG A 133 12.33 -0.58 21.47
N TRP A 134 12.13 -1.70 20.78
CA TRP A 134 12.05 -3.01 21.42
C TRP A 134 13.38 -3.48 22.01
N VAL A 135 14.48 -3.27 21.27
CA VAL A 135 15.84 -3.58 21.77
C VAL A 135 16.17 -2.77 23.03
N ARG A 136 15.85 -1.47 23.06
CA ARG A 136 16.07 -0.61 24.24
C ARG A 136 15.26 -1.00 25.47
N ILE A 137 14.08 -1.59 25.30
CA ILE A 137 13.25 -2.07 26.42
C ILE A 137 13.83 -3.37 26.99
N THR A 138 14.32 -4.26 26.13
CA THR A 138 14.87 -5.56 26.54
C THR A 138 16.27 -5.45 27.15
N SER A 139 17.01 -4.38 26.83
CA SER A 139 18.35 -4.12 27.37
C SER A 139 18.36 -3.40 28.73
N ARG A 140 17.20 -3.21 29.37
CA ARG A 140 17.04 -2.61 30.71
C ARG A 140 16.45 -3.65 31.64
#